data_AF-A0A7G8EIY2-F1
#
_entry.id   AF-A0A7G8EIY2-F1
#
_cell.length_a   1.000
_cell.length_b   1.000
_cell.length_c   1.000
_cell.angle_alpha   90.00
_cell.angle_beta   90.00
_cell.angle_gamma   90.00
#
_symmetry.space_group_name_H-M   'P 1'
#
loop_
_entity.id
_entity.type
_entity.pdbx_description
1 polymer ?
#
loop_
_entity_poly.entity_id
_entity_poly.type
_entity_poly.pdbx_seq_one_letter_code
_entity_poly.pdbx_strand_id
1 'polypeptide(L)'
;MGASSAVAWSLEAATERLSGQAPLLRSRLLAWWRLEGRHDLPWKLHADGRPPQPGEVLDPWGIWVAEIMLQQTQLQVALSYWQRWMAAFPSLEALAGAEQHQVLLLWQGLGY
;
A
#
# COMPACT_ATOMS: atom_id res chain seq x y z
N MET A 1 3.98 47.44 -8.84
CA MET A 1 2.55 47.21 -8.52
C MET A 1 1.99 46.27 -9.56
N GLY A 2 1.32 45.18 -9.12
CA GLY A 2 0.44 44.38 -9.98
C GLY A 2 1.05 43.12 -10.59
N ALA A 3 1.05 42.00 -9.85
CA ALA A 3 0.82 40.64 -10.35
C ALA A 3 0.98 39.63 -9.19
N SER A 4 -0.05 39.42 -8.36
CA SER A 4 -0.24 38.19 -7.58
C SER A 4 -1.57 38.23 -6.84
N SER A 5 -2.69 37.90 -7.49
CA SER A 5 -3.93 37.61 -6.74
C SER A 5 -4.85 36.58 -7.42
N ALA A 6 -4.75 36.36 -8.74
CA ALA A 6 -5.69 35.46 -9.45
C ALA A 6 -5.53 33.94 -9.18
N VAL A 7 -4.33 33.47 -8.80
CA VAL A 7 -4.06 32.03 -8.59
C VAL A 7 -4.48 31.54 -7.21
N ALA A 8 -4.45 32.41 -6.19
CA ALA A 8 -4.79 32.08 -4.81
C ALA A 8 -6.29 31.73 -4.63
N TRP A 9 -7.19 32.44 -5.34
CA TRP A 9 -8.63 32.15 -5.31
C TRP A 9 -9.00 30.76 -5.88
N SER A 10 -8.16 30.20 -6.77
CA SER A 10 -8.44 28.92 -7.42
C SER A 10 -8.21 27.71 -6.52
N LEU A 11 -7.26 27.78 -5.59
CA LEU A 11 -6.95 26.68 -4.67
C LEU A 11 -7.91 26.67 -3.49
N GLU A 12 -8.16 27.82 -2.86
CA GLU A 12 -9.09 27.92 -1.73
C GLU A 12 -10.52 27.53 -2.14
N ALA A 13 -11.03 28.03 -3.27
CA ALA A 13 -12.36 27.66 -3.78
C ALA A 13 -12.45 26.18 -4.21
N ALA A 14 -11.37 25.61 -4.73
CA ALA A 14 -11.31 24.18 -5.05
C ALA A 14 -11.29 23.34 -3.77
N THR A 15 -10.49 23.73 -2.76
CA THR A 15 -10.41 23.07 -1.47
C THR A 15 -11.74 23.15 -0.72
N GLU A 16 -12.45 24.27 -0.75
CA GLU A 16 -13.77 24.43 -0.12
C GLU A 16 -14.82 23.53 -0.78
N ARG A 17 -14.84 23.50 -2.12
CA ARG A 17 -15.72 22.61 -2.89
C ARG A 17 -15.42 21.13 -2.64
N LEU A 18 -14.15 20.75 -2.62
CA LEU A 18 -13.70 19.39 -2.34
C LEU A 18 -14.03 18.99 -0.90
N SER A 19 -13.88 19.91 0.05
CA SER A 19 -14.21 19.67 1.47
C SER A 19 -15.70 19.44 1.68
N GLY A 20 -16.56 20.22 1.01
CA GLY A 20 -18.01 20.02 1.03
C GLY A 20 -18.46 18.68 0.42
N GLN A 21 -17.70 18.14 -0.55
CA GLN A 21 -17.98 16.87 -1.20
C GLN A 21 -17.28 15.66 -0.56
N ALA A 22 -16.28 15.89 0.30
CA ALA A 22 -15.44 14.85 0.87
C ALA A 22 -16.24 13.75 1.61
N PRO A 23 -17.29 14.05 2.41
CA PRO A 23 -18.09 13.00 3.05
C PRO A 23 -18.78 12.07 2.05
N LEU A 24 -19.34 12.64 0.98
CA LEU A 24 -20.02 11.90 -0.08
C LEU A 24 -19.04 11.08 -0.92
N LEU A 25 -17.88 11.66 -1.26
CA LEU A 25 -16.82 10.95 -1.98
C LEU A 25 -16.31 9.77 -1.15
N ARG A 26 -15.99 10.00 0.13
CA ARG A 26 -15.57 8.97 1.07
C ARG A 26 -16.59 7.84 1.17
N SER A 27 -17.88 8.16 1.34
CA SER A 27 -18.91 7.13 1.46
C SER A 27 -19.05 6.30 0.17
N ARG A 28 -18.97 6.95 -1.00
CA ARG A 28 -19.04 6.27 -2.30
C ARG A 28 -17.80 5.40 -2.58
N LEU A 29 -16.61 5.93 -2.33
CA LEU A 29 -15.35 5.18 -2.49
C LEU A 29 -15.31 3.96 -1.58
N LEU A 30 -15.71 4.11 -0.31
CA LEU A 30 -15.77 2.98 0.62
C LEU A 30 -16.84 1.95 0.21
N ALA A 31 -18.00 2.39 -0.29
CA ALA A 31 -19.03 1.48 -0.78
C ALA A 31 -18.55 0.68 -2.00
N TRP A 32 -17.94 1.35 -2.99
CA TRP A 32 -17.32 0.70 -4.14
C TRP A 32 -16.20 -0.25 -3.71
N TRP A 33 -15.29 0.20 -2.83
CA TRP A 33 -14.18 -0.62 -2.36
C TRP A 33 -14.65 -1.88 -1.63
N ARG A 34 -15.75 -1.82 -0.86
CA ARG A 34 -16.32 -3.03 -0.23
C ARG A 34 -16.75 -4.07 -1.26
N LEU A 35 -17.29 -3.64 -2.40
CA LEU A 35 -17.80 -4.53 -3.44
C LEU A 35 -16.70 -5.01 -4.41
N GLU A 36 -15.83 -4.09 -4.85
CA GLU A 36 -14.91 -4.27 -5.97
C GLU A 36 -13.42 -4.24 -5.55
N GLY A 37 -13.17 -3.98 -4.26
CA GLY A 37 -11.81 -3.89 -3.73
C GLY A 37 -11.05 -5.21 -3.83
N ARG A 38 -9.73 -5.09 -3.92
CA ARG A 38 -8.82 -6.25 -3.82
C ARG A 38 -8.70 -6.66 -2.36
N HIS A 39 -9.53 -7.61 -1.96
CA HIS A 39 -9.65 -8.13 -0.59
C HIS A 39 -8.81 -9.37 -0.33
N ASP A 40 -8.22 -9.95 -1.37
CA ASP A 40 -7.50 -11.22 -1.37
C ASP A 40 -5.97 -11.05 -1.32
N LEU A 41 -5.49 -9.81 -1.17
CA LEU A 41 -4.05 -9.53 -1.06
C LEU A 41 -3.53 -9.99 0.30
N PRO A 42 -2.51 -10.86 0.36
CA PRO A 42 -2.12 -11.52 1.61
C PRO A 42 -1.59 -10.53 2.66
N TRP A 43 -0.91 -9.45 2.26
CA TRP A 43 -0.47 -8.38 3.16
C TRP A 43 -1.61 -7.46 3.65
N LYS A 44 -2.85 -7.67 3.18
CA LYS A 44 -4.06 -6.99 3.70
C LYS A 44 -4.89 -7.89 4.61
N LEU A 45 -4.40 -9.10 4.90
CA LEU A 45 -5.09 -10.12 5.67
C LEU A 45 -4.25 -10.51 6.89
N HIS A 46 -4.90 -11.05 7.91
CA HIS A 46 -4.22 -11.74 9.00
C HIS A 46 -3.63 -13.07 8.51
N ALA A 47 -2.75 -13.66 9.33
CA ALA A 47 -2.10 -14.95 9.02
C ALA A 47 -3.11 -16.11 8.81
N ASP A 48 -4.31 -16.02 9.39
CA ASP A 48 -5.41 -16.97 9.20
C ASP A 48 -6.25 -16.70 7.93
N GLY A 49 -5.89 -15.68 7.15
CA GLY A 49 -6.55 -15.30 5.91
C GLY A 49 -7.78 -14.41 6.07
N ARG A 50 -8.14 -13.99 7.29
CA ARG A 50 -9.31 -13.12 7.50
C ARG A 50 -8.94 -11.63 7.32
N PRO A 51 -9.90 -10.78 6.89
CA PRO A 51 -9.68 -9.34 6.87
C PRO A 51 -9.61 -8.75 8.29
N PRO A 52 -8.88 -7.64 8.49
CA PRO A 52 -8.83 -6.97 9.79
C PRO A 52 -10.18 -6.35 10.17
N GLN A 53 -10.52 -6.42 11.46
CA GLN A 53 -11.66 -5.72 12.05
C GLN A 53 -11.25 -4.32 12.52
N PRO A 54 -12.22 -3.39 12.72
CA PRO A 54 -11.92 -2.08 13.27
C PRO A 54 -11.16 -2.17 14.60
N GLY A 55 -9.99 -1.54 14.67
CA GLY A 55 -9.12 -1.56 15.84
C GLY A 55 -8.05 -2.65 15.83
N GLU A 56 -8.10 -3.60 14.89
CA GLU A 56 -7.03 -4.57 14.69
C GLU A 56 -5.91 -3.99 13.83
N VAL A 57 -4.67 -4.38 14.15
CA VAL A 57 -3.47 -3.98 13.43
C VAL A 57 -2.97 -5.20 12.66
N LEU A 58 -2.73 -5.01 11.36
CA LEU A 58 -2.05 -5.99 10.53
C LEU A 58 -0.54 -5.93 10.76
N ASP A 59 0.15 -7.02 10.45
CA ASP A 59 1.60 -7.05 10.51
C ASP A 59 2.22 -5.98 9.57
N PRO A 60 2.91 -4.96 10.11
CA PRO A 60 3.50 -3.90 9.30
C PRO A 60 4.64 -4.42 8.42
N TRP A 61 5.29 -5.53 8.77
CA TRP A 61 6.40 -6.07 8.00
C TRP A 61 5.94 -6.52 6.60
N GLY A 62 4.92 -7.39 6.55
CA GLY A 62 4.36 -7.85 5.28
C GLY A 62 3.84 -6.71 4.40
N ILE A 63 3.23 -5.69 5.01
CA ILE A 63 2.78 -4.48 4.30
C ILE A 63 3.97 -3.72 3.71
N TRP A 64 5.00 -3.44 4.51
CA TRP A 64 6.17 -2.69 4.06
C TRP A 64 6.87 -3.36 2.87
N VAL A 65 7.09 -4.68 2.94
CA VAL A 65 7.70 -5.45 1.85
C VAL A 65 6.87 -5.32 0.56
N ALA A 66 5.54 -5.47 0.66
CA ALA A 66 4.66 -5.36 -0.49
C ALA A 66 4.72 -3.96 -1.13
N GLU A 67 4.70 -2.90 -0.32
CA GLU A 67 4.82 -1.53 -0.81
C GLU A 67 6.15 -1.30 -1.55
N ILE A 68 7.27 -1.80 -1.03
CA ILE A 68 8.57 -1.68 -1.71
C ILE A 68 8.58 -2.40 -3.05
N MET A 69 8.05 -3.63 -3.13
CA MET A 69 7.96 -4.38 -4.38
C MET A 69 7.03 -3.68 -5.40
N LEU A 70 5.89 -3.15 -4.94
CA LEU A 70 4.86 -2.57 -5.80
C LEU A 70 5.21 -1.18 -6.35
N GLN A 71 6.24 -0.52 -5.83
CA GLN A 71 6.70 0.77 -6.36
C GLN A 71 7.16 0.68 -7.82
N GLN A 72 7.74 -0.46 -8.22
CA GLN A 72 8.32 -0.63 -9.56
C GLN A 72 7.84 -1.89 -10.28
N THR A 73 7.16 -2.79 -9.56
CA THR A 73 6.72 -4.07 -10.11
C THR A 73 5.19 -4.16 -10.13
N GLN A 74 4.64 -4.76 -11.19
CA GLN A 74 3.21 -5.05 -11.27
C GLN A 74 2.77 -6.10 -10.26
N LEU A 75 1.52 -5.98 -9.77
CA LEU A 75 0.96 -6.84 -8.72
C LEU A 75 1.15 -8.35 -8.99
N GLN A 76 0.89 -8.81 -10.21
CA GLN A 76 0.95 -10.25 -10.54
C GLN A 76 2.35 -10.84 -10.32
N VAL A 77 3.39 -10.06 -10.64
CA VAL A 77 4.78 -10.46 -10.39
C VAL A 77 5.08 -10.31 -8.91
N ALA A 78 4.79 -9.14 -8.32
CA ALA A 78 5.10 -8.83 -6.92
C ALA A 78 4.49 -9.85 -5.95
N LEU A 79 3.27 -10.32 -6.18
CA LEU A 79 2.58 -11.30 -5.33
C LEU A 79 3.39 -12.59 -5.18
N SER A 80 3.92 -13.12 -6.28
CA SER A 80 4.71 -14.36 -6.27
C SER A 80 6.04 -14.18 -5.54
N TYR A 81 6.68 -13.02 -5.68
CA TYR A 81 7.92 -12.70 -4.96
C TYR A 81 7.66 -12.48 -3.47
N TRP A 82 6.60 -11.76 -3.12
CA TRP A 82 6.20 -11.52 -1.74
C TRP A 82 5.98 -12.82 -0.98
N GLN A 83 5.29 -13.80 -1.58
CA GLN A 83 5.08 -15.12 -0.95
C GLN A 83 6.39 -15.85 -0.64
N ARG A 84 7.33 -15.87 -1.59
CA ARG A 84 8.66 -16.49 -1.37
C ARG A 84 9.48 -15.71 -0.34
N TRP A 85 9.41 -14.39 -0.39
CA TRP A 85 10.10 -13.51 0.54
C TRP A 85 9.62 -13.73 1.96
N MET A 86 8.31 -13.72 2.20
CA MET A 86 7.75 -13.91 3.55
C MET A 86 7.98 -15.31 4.10
N ALA A 87 8.11 -16.32 3.23
CA ALA A 87 8.51 -17.67 3.65
C ALA A 87 9.97 -17.73 4.14
N ALA A 88 10.87 -16.94 3.54
CA ALA A 88 12.28 -16.91 3.92
C ALA A 88 12.57 -15.92 5.06
N PHE A 89 11.92 -14.75 5.02
CA PHE A 89 12.13 -13.61 5.92
C PHE A 89 10.77 -13.15 6.49
N PRO A 90 10.19 -13.93 7.43
CA PRO A 90 8.88 -13.62 8.00
C PRO A 90 8.87 -12.40 8.92
N SER A 91 10.03 -11.86 9.29
CA SER A 91 10.17 -10.65 10.09
C SER A 91 11.39 -9.82 9.68
N LEU A 92 11.46 -8.58 10.16
CA LEU A 92 12.61 -7.70 9.95
C LEU A 92 13.90 -8.30 10.54
N GLU A 93 13.80 -8.94 11.70
CA GLU A 93 14.93 -9.60 12.36
C GLU A 93 15.45 -10.78 11.54
N ALA A 94 14.54 -11.55 10.93
CA ALA A 94 14.92 -12.65 10.03
C ALA A 94 15.68 -12.14 8.80
N LEU A 95 15.25 -11.00 8.22
CA LEU A 95 16.00 -10.35 7.15
C LEU A 95 17.36 -9.83 7.65
N ALA A 96 17.40 -9.16 8.80
CA ALA A 96 18.62 -8.55 9.32
C ALA A 96 19.72 -9.58 9.64
N GLY A 97 19.33 -10.80 10.00
CA GLY A 97 20.25 -11.92 10.23
C GLY A 97 20.63 -12.71 8.96
N ALA A 98 20.03 -12.41 7.81
CA ALA A 98 20.26 -13.17 6.58
C ALA A 98 21.57 -12.79 5.90
N GLU A 99 22.16 -13.75 5.18
CA GLU A 99 23.30 -13.45 4.31
C GLU A 99 22.84 -12.57 3.14
N GLN A 100 23.62 -11.52 2.83
CA GLN A 100 23.32 -10.61 1.73
C GLN A 100 23.11 -11.34 0.39
N HIS A 101 23.85 -12.42 0.14
CA HIS A 101 23.69 -13.22 -1.08
C HIS A 101 22.29 -13.85 -1.18
N GLN A 102 21.76 -14.38 -0.07
CA GLN A 102 20.43 -14.96 -0.02
C GLN A 102 19.35 -13.91 -0.29
N VAL A 103 19.51 -12.71 0.28
CA VAL A 103 18.61 -11.58 0.06
C VAL A 103 18.58 -11.20 -1.43
N LEU A 104 19.75 -11.03 -2.04
CA LEU A 104 19.86 -10.68 -3.47
C LEU A 104 19.27 -11.77 -4.37
N LEU A 105 19.49 -13.05 -4.05
CA LEU A 105 18.95 -14.16 -4.82
C LEU A 105 17.42 -14.18 -4.81
N LEU A 106 16.80 -13.93 -3.65
CA LEU A 106 15.35 -13.89 -3.53
C LEU A 106 14.72 -12.64 -4.18
N TRP A 107 15.49 -11.55 -4.28
CA TRP A 107 15.06 -10.30 -4.92
C TRP A 107 15.30 -10.28 -6.44
N GLN A 108 16.21 -11.13 -6.94
CA GLN A 108 16.63 -11.15 -8.32
C GLN A 108 15.44 -11.28 -9.28
N GLY A 109 15.29 -10.33 -10.20
CA GLY A 109 14.23 -10.32 -11.22
C GLY A 109 13.00 -9.47 -10.87
N LEU A 110 12.92 -8.85 -9.68
CA LEU A 110 11.90 -7.82 -9.36
C LEU A 110 12.15 -6.49 -10.10
N GLY A 111 13.41 -6.21 -10.45
CA GLY A 111 13.89 -4.91 -10.96
C GLY A 111 14.78 -4.21 -9.93
N TYR A 112 15.85 -3.58 -10.42
CA TYR A 112 17.06 -3.11 -9.69
C TYR A 112 17.90 -4.24 -9.07
#